data_AF-A0A934UW49-F1
#
_entry.id   AF-A0A934UW49-F1
#
_cell.length_a   1.000
_cell.length_b   1.000
_cell.length_c   1.000
_cell.angle_alpha   90.00
_cell.angle_beta   90.00
_cell.angle_gamma   90.00
#
_symmetry.space_group_name_H-M   'P 1'
#
loop_
_entity.id
_entity.type
_entity.pdbx_description
1 polymer ?
#
loop_
_entity_poly.entity_id
_entity_poly.type
_entity_poly.pdbx_seq_one_letter_code
_entity_poly.pdbx_strand_id
1 'polypeptide(L)'
;MSSPGGGWGEFFRSFLQAFLRSASKRSGADRPQAPARPSSRTTSSRPKPRGAEPSGGTRAPRPGSGTNAATGPRPAAGEPSPGQFGSGATRDLTAQEARGLHSSYSPNADGDPDPGEVVWTWVPYVENDGRGKDRPVLIIARLDDGATAGCYLSTKFHRGFVSVGTGGWDSEGRESFLSPERLLRVTAEGMRREGHVLDREVFERAVAVVSREYGFTVS
;
A
#
# COMPACT_ATOMS: atom_id res chain seq x y z
N MET A 1 -25.98 -0.59 -44.25
CA MET A 1 -26.84 -0.04 -43.16
C MET A 1 -25.92 0.27 -41.99
N SER A 2 -26.15 1.38 -41.29
CA SER A 2 -25.16 2.00 -40.40
C SER A 2 -25.06 1.33 -39.02
N SER A 3 -23.86 1.33 -38.44
CA SER A 3 -23.65 1.16 -37.00
C SER A 3 -24.17 2.38 -36.21
N PRO A 4 -24.26 2.26 -34.87
CA PRO A 4 -23.31 3.05 -34.10
C PRO A 4 -22.54 2.21 -33.07
N GLY A 5 -21.23 2.47 -32.96
CA GLY A 5 -20.43 2.05 -31.81
C GLY A 5 -20.34 3.17 -30.78
N GLY A 6 -20.17 2.80 -29.52
CA GLY A 6 -19.90 3.72 -28.40
C GLY A 6 -19.71 2.90 -27.11
N GLY A 7 -18.77 3.19 -26.21
CA GLY A 7 -17.79 4.28 -26.23
C GLY A 7 -16.61 4.01 -25.30
N TRP A 8 -15.94 2.86 -25.44
CA TRP A 8 -14.81 2.43 -24.59
C TRP A 8 -13.54 3.32 -24.70
N GLY A 9 -13.49 4.24 -25.67
CA GLY A 9 -12.33 5.11 -25.92
C GLY A 9 -12.37 6.51 -25.28
N GLU A 10 -13.50 6.95 -24.73
CA GLU A 10 -13.66 8.34 -24.23
C GLU A 10 -13.54 8.47 -22.71
N PHE A 11 -13.92 7.45 -21.93
CA PHE A 11 -13.70 7.46 -20.47
C PHE A 11 -12.20 7.48 -20.12
N PHE A 12 -11.38 6.78 -20.92
CA PHE A 12 -9.92 6.75 -20.80
C PHE A 12 -9.23 8.09 -21.14
N ARG A 13 -9.95 9.07 -21.71
CA ARG A 13 -9.42 10.40 -22.06
C ARG A 13 -9.70 11.46 -21.00
N SER A 14 -10.73 11.30 -20.17
CA SER A 14 -11.18 12.37 -19.25
C SER A 14 -10.34 12.51 -17.97
N PHE A 15 -9.62 11.49 -17.51
CA PHE A 15 -8.79 11.63 -16.30
C PHE A 15 -7.44 12.33 -16.54
N LEU A 16 -6.96 12.42 -17.79
CA LEU A 16 -5.65 13.00 -18.12
C LEU A 16 -5.63 14.53 -18.26
N GLN A 17 -6.77 15.23 -18.19
CA GLN A 17 -6.82 16.71 -18.29
C GLN A 17 -7.15 17.45 -16.98
N ALA A 18 -7.59 16.76 -15.92
CA ALA A 18 -8.12 17.44 -14.72
C ALA A 18 -7.06 17.85 -13.66
N PHE A 19 -5.81 17.38 -13.75
CA PHE A 19 -4.79 17.63 -12.71
C PHE A 19 -3.43 18.15 -13.21
N LEU A 20 -3.44 18.99 -14.25
CA LEU A 20 -2.25 19.73 -14.70
C LEU A 20 -2.45 21.25 -14.71
N ARG A 21 -3.23 21.79 -13.76
CA ARG A 21 -3.43 23.25 -13.62
C ARG A 21 -3.70 23.73 -12.19
N SER A 22 -2.74 23.55 -11.28
CA SER A 22 -2.48 24.51 -10.19
C SER A 22 -1.08 24.32 -9.58
N ALA A 23 -0.59 25.33 -8.87
CA ALA A 23 0.64 25.33 -8.07
C ALA A 23 2.00 25.25 -8.80
N SER A 24 2.26 26.16 -9.74
CA SER A 24 3.60 26.77 -9.87
C SER A 24 3.56 28.19 -10.45
N LYS A 25 4.33 29.10 -9.83
CA LYS A 25 4.44 30.59 -9.94
C LYS A 25 3.64 31.35 -8.87
N ARG A 26 4.28 32.02 -7.90
CA ARG A 26 5.40 32.97 -8.08
C ARG A 26 6.20 33.20 -6.78
N SER A 27 7.51 33.33 -6.91
CA SER A 27 8.36 34.03 -5.95
C SER A 27 8.16 35.55 -6.07
N GLY A 28 8.28 36.28 -4.96
CA GLY A 28 8.23 37.75 -4.93
C GLY A 28 8.30 38.25 -3.49
N ALA A 29 9.37 38.94 -3.14
CA ALA A 29 9.56 39.50 -1.80
C ALA A 29 8.85 40.86 -1.67
N ASP A 30 8.39 41.20 -0.46
CA ASP A 30 8.88 42.42 0.19
C ASP A 30 8.74 42.35 1.72
N ARG A 31 9.46 43.23 2.44
CA ARG A 31 9.56 43.28 3.90
C ARG A 31 9.57 44.74 4.37
N PRO A 32 8.76 45.10 5.38
CA PRO A 32 9.17 46.16 6.30
C PRO A 32 9.21 45.71 7.77
N GLN A 33 9.63 46.64 8.63
CA GLN A 33 10.21 46.42 9.96
C GLN A 33 9.24 46.76 11.10
N ALA A 34 9.52 46.24 12.31
CA ALA A 34 8.74 46.44 13.53
C ALA A 34 8.88 47.85 14.14
N PRO A 35 8.14 48.15 15.22
CA PRO A 35 8.86 48.48 16.46
C PRO A 35 8.32 47.89 17.78
N ALA A 36 9.29 47.61 18.67
CA ALA A 36 9.34 47.74 20.14
C ALA A 36 8.25 47.17 21.11
N ARG A 37 8.78 46.58 22.20
CA ARG A 37 8.12 46.15 23.45
C ARG A 37 7.78 47.34 24.38
N PRO A 38 7.08 47.11 25.51
CA PRO A 38 7.85 46.98 26.77
C PRO A 38 7.57 45.69 27.57
N SER A 39 8.30 45.50 28.68
CA SER A 39 8.37 44.24 29.45
C SER A 39 7.76 44.39 30.85
N SER A 40 7.33 43.28 31.46
CA SER A 40 7.22 43.14 32.93
C SER A 40 7.80 41.79 33.39
N ARG A 41 8.24 41.73 34.65
CA ARG A 41 9.19 40.72 35.16
C ARG A 41 9.05 40.55 36.69
N THR A 42 8.67 39.35 37.14
CA THR A 42 8.65 38.92 38.56
C THR A 42 8.73 37.37 38.51
N THR A 43 9.80 36.67 38.92
CA THR A 43 10.13 36.22 40.30
C THR A 43 8.92 35.68 41.08
N SER A 44 8.93 34.55 41.81
CA SER A 44 9.92 33.51 42.15
C SER A 44 9.14 32.17 42.39
N SER A 45 9.64 31.02 42.87
CA SER A 45 10.91 30.62 43.52
C SER A 45 11.18 29.10 43.30
N ARG A 46 11.86 28.42 44.24
CA ARG A 46 12.00 26.94 44.41
C ARG A 46 12.15 26.65 45.91
N PRO A 47 11.76 25.47 46.42
CA PRO A 47 12.81 24.60 46.99
C PRO A 47 12.67 23.10 46.65
N LYS A 48 13.67 22.33 47.07
CA LYS A 48 13.91 20.90 46.82
C LYS A 48 13.80 20.13 48.15
N PRO A 49 13.55 18.81 48.12
CA PRO A 49 14.24 17.93 49.08
C PRO A 49 15.11 16.83 48.43
N ARG A 50 16.14 16.41 49.17
CA ARG A 50 16.86 15.11 49.04
C ARG A 50 15.94 14.04 49.66
N GLY A 51 15.99 12.74 49.34
CA GLY A 51 16.91 11.93 48.52
C GLY A 51 17.22 10.63 49.26
N ALA A 52 17.14 9.46 48.61
CA ALA A 52 17.61 8.16 49.12
C ALA A 52 17.59 7.09 48.00
N GLU A 53 18.72 6.41 47.77
CA GLU A 53 18.75 4.99 47.36
C GLU A 53 19.01 4.15 48.64
N PRO A 54 18.75 2.82 48.64
CA PRO A 54 19.86 1.93 48.29
C PRO A 54 19.50 0.60 47.58
N SER A 55 20.49 0.04 46.89
CA SER A 55 20.79 -1.39 46.74
C SER A 55 19.86 -2.33 45.94
N GLY A 56 20.35 -2.74 44.77
CA GLY A 56 20.88 -4.10 44.58
C GLY A 56 19.88 -5.27 44.45
N GLY A 57 19.64 -5.72 43.22
CA GLY A 57 18.91 -6.97 42.95
C GLY A 57 19.15 -7.52 41.54
N THR A 58 20.19 -8.36 41.38
CA THR A 58 20.48 -9.05 40.11
C THR A 58 19.41 -10.10 39.82
N ARG A 59 18.57 -9.87 38.81
CA ARG A 59 17.57 -10.86 38.34
C ARG A 59 17.90 -11.31 36.91
N ALA A 60 18.34 -12.56 36.77
CA ALA A 60 18.55 -13.19 35.48
C ALA A 60 17.21 -13.49 34.78
N PRO A 61 17.10 -13.32 33.45
CA PRO A 61 15.97 -13.83 32.68
C PRO A 61 16.21 -15.28 32.23
N ARG A 62 15.17 -16.11 32.35
CA ARG A 62 15.04 -17.42 31.67
C ARG A 62 13.93 -17.31 30.61
N PRO A 63 13.87 -18.23 29.62
CA PRO A 63 13.55 -17.85 28.25
C PRO A 63 12.06 -17.64 28.00
N GLY A 64 11.74 -16.58 27.23
CA GLY A 64 10.44 -16.42 26.59
C GLY A 64 10.49 -17.00 25.17
N SER A 65 9.69 -18.03 24.91
CA SER A 65 9.39 -18.47 23.54
C SER A 65 8.54 -17.39 22.87
N GLY A 66 9.14 -16.62 21.96
CA GLY A 66 8.46 -15.60 21.16
C GLY A 66 8.50 -16.01 19.69
N THR A 67 7.33 -16.11 19.07
CA THR A 67 7.18 -16.38 17.64
C THR A 67 7.84 -15.28 16.80
N ASN A 68 8.65 -15.68 15.81
CA ASN A 68 9.35 -14.76 14.92
C ASN A 68 8.39 -14.00 14.01
N ALA A 69 7.94 -12.81 14.42
CA ALA A 69 7.49 -11.78 13.50
C ALA A 69 8.72 -11.18 12.80
N ALA A 70 9.25 -11.88 11.80
CA ALA A 70 10.47 -11.52 11.11
C ALA A 70 10.27 -10.25 10.25
N THR A 71 10.87 -9.14 10.67
CA THR A 71 10.92 -7.91 9.89
C THR A 71 11.80 -8.12 8.64
N GLY A 72 11.17 -8.32 7.48
CA GLY A 72 11.87 -8.37 6.19
C GLY A 72 12.73 -7.11 5.97
N PRO A 73 13.98 -7.23 5.48
CA PRO A 73 14.86 -6.08 5.30
C PRO A 73 14.26 -5.05 4.34
N ARG A 74 14.29 -3.77 4.74
CA ARG A 74 14.09 -2.66 3.80
C ARG A 74 15.34 -2.55 2.92
N PRO A 75 15.22 -2.44 1.58
CA PRO A 75 16.38 -2.31 0.69
C PRO A 75 17.32 -1.18 1.08
N ALA A 76 18.62 -1.36 0.85
CA ALA A 76 19.61 -0.32 1.08
C ALA A 76 19.38 0.88 0.15
N ALA A 77 19.82 2.06 0.56
CA ALA A 77 19.63 3.29 -0.22
C ALA A 77 20.44 3.24 -1.53
N GLY A 78 19.76 2.91 -2.63
CA GLY A 78 20.35 2.79 -3.97
C GLY A 78 20.13 1.44 -4.64
N GLU A 79 19.74 0.40 -3.89
CA GLU A 79 19.38 -0.90 -4.47
C GLU A 79 17.93 -0.88 -5.02
N PRO A 80 17.67 -1.53 -6.16
CA PRO A 80 16.30 -1.75 -6.64
C PRO A 80 15.46 -2.49 -5.59
N SER A 81 14.19 -2.10 -5.45
CA SER A 81 13.26 -2.88 -4.62
C SER A 81 12.87 -4.19 -5.33
N PRO A 82 12.58 -5.27 -4.59
CA PRO A 82 11.85 -6.41 -5.15
C PRO A 82 10.60 -5.92 -5.89
N GLY A 83 10.34 -6.51 -7.06
CA GLY A 83 9.24 -6.11 -7.93
C GLY A 83 9.50 -4.87 -8.78
N GLN A 84 10.63 -4.17 -8.66
CA GLN A 84 10.89 -2.94 -9.41
C GLN A 84 11.34 -3.19 -10.87
N PHE A 85 12.22 -4.16 -11.10
CA PHE A 85 12.81 -4.46 -12.41
C PHE A 85 13.06 -5.97 -12.58
N GLY A 86 13.42 -6.40 -13.80
CA GLY A 86 13.76 -7.79 -14.11
C GLY A 86 12.54 -8.71 -14.32
N SER A 87 12.77 -10.02 -14.26
CA SER A 87 11.71 -11.04 -14.42
C SER A 87 10.66 -11.00 -13.33
N GLY A 88 11.06 -10.67 -12.09
CA GLY A 88 10.15 -10.51 -10.95
C GLY A 88 9.39 -9.19 -10.91
N ALA A 89 9.52 -8.31 -11.92
CA ALA A 89 8.90 -7.00 -11.92
C ALA A 89 7.37 -7.08 -11.79
N THR A 90 6.80 -6.36 -10.82
CA THR A 90 5.37 -6.16 -10.70
C THR A 90 4.91 -5.19 -11.79
N ARG A 91 3.92 -5.60 -12.58
CA ARG A 91 3.40 -4.85 -13.74
C ARG A 91 1.88 -4.93 -13.79
N ASP A 92 1.23 -4.15 -14.65
CA ASP A 92 -0.17 -4.41 -14.98
C ASP A 92 -0.33 -5.77 -15.70
N LEU A 93 -1.45 -6.44 -15.47
CA LEU A 93 -1.88 -7.56 -16.30
C LEU A 93 -2.27 -7.05 -17.69
N THR A 94 -1.98 -7.87 -18.69
CA THR A 94 -2.55 -7.68 -20.03
C THR A 94 -4.05 -7.96 -20.00
N ALA A 95 -4.80 -7.38 -20.95
CA ALA A 95 -6.23 -7.66 -21.11
C ALA A 95 -6.53 -9.15 -21.41
N GLN A 96 -5.54 -9.92 -21.89
CA GLN A 96 -5.68 -11.36 -22.10
C GLN A 96 -5.53 -12.11 -20.77
N GLU A 97 -4.49 -11.85 -19.98
CA GLU A 97 -4.33 -12.42 -18.63
C GLU A 97 -5.56 -12.11 -17.76
N ALA A 98 -6.01 -10.85 -17.74
CA ALA A 98 -7.15 -10.41 -16.93
C ALA A 98 -8.46 -11.16 -17.24
N ARG A 99 -8.72 -11.48 -18.52
CA ARG A 99 -9.92 -12.25 -18.94
C ARG A 99 -9.82 -13.74 -18.64
N GLY A 100 -8.60 -14.27 -18.56
CA GLY A 100 -8.35 -15.67 -18.22
C GLY A 100 -8.37 -15.95 -16.71
N LEU A 101 -8.51 -14.92 -15.87
CA LEU A 101 -8.48 -15.09 -14.42
C LEU A 101 -9.61 -15.97 -13.89
N HIS A 102 -9.26 -16.78 -12.90
CA HIS A 102 -10.18 -17.50 -12.04
C HIS A 102 -9.79 -17.20 -10.59
N SER A 103 -10.66 -16.51 -9.87
CA SER A 103 -10.42 -16.11 -8.48
C SER A 103 -11.04 -17.12 -7.50
N SER A 104 -10.25 -17.51 -6.50
CA SER A 104 -10.64 -18.44 -5.44
C SER A 104 -9.98 -18.00 -4.14
N TYR A 105 -10.63 -18.17 -2.99
CA TYR A 105 -10.01 -17.90 -1.69
C TYR A 105 -9.21 -19.12 -1.20
N SER A 106 -7.87 -19.00 -1.20
CA SER A 106 -6.92 -20.06 -0.88
C SER A 106 -5.60 -19.51 -0.29
N PRO A 107 -5.62 -18.80 0.86
CA PRO A 107 -4.41 -18.28 1.50
C PRO A 107 -3.56 -19.41 2.11
N ASN A 108 -2.24 -19.26 2.09
CA ASN A 108 -1.28 -20.23 2.62
C ASN A 108 0.06 -19.54 2.93
N ALA A 109 0.44 -19.51 4.21
CA ALA A 109 1.67 -18.86 4.66
C ALA A 109 2.90 -19.78 4.45
N ASP A 110 3.33 -19.95 3.19
CA ASP A 110 4.46 -20.82 2.81
C ASP A 110 5.69 -20.08 2.27
N GLY A 111 5.58 -18.78 1.98
CA GLY A 111 6.62 -17.94 1.38
C GLY A 111 6.21 -17.30 0.05
N ASP A 112 5.12 -17.76 -0.57
CA ASP A 112 4.62 -17.28 -1.86
C ASP A 112 3.35 -16.40 -1.72
N PRO A 113 3.08 -15.49 -2.69
CA PRO A 113 1.94 -14.57 -2.60
C PRO A 113 0.61 -15.24 -3.02
N ASP A 114 -0.21 -15.72 -2.07
CA ASP A 114 -1.40 -16.53 -2.38
C ASP A 114 -2.78 -15.79 -2.35
N PRO A 115 -3.80 -16.26 -3.11
CA PRO A 115 -5.14 -15.66 -3.16
C PRO A 115 -5.86 -15.59 -1.80
N GLY A 116 -6.12 -14.36 -1.34
CA GLY A 116 -6.63 -14.09 0.01
C GLY A 116 -5.67 -13.29 0.86
N GLU A 117 -4.40 -13.16 0.43
CA GLU A 117 -3.36 -12.49 1.23
C GLU A 117 -3.07 -11.07 0.77
N VAL A 118 -2.75 -10.21 1.75
CA VAL A 118 -2.21 -8.87 1.51
C VAL A 118 -0.69 -8.93 1.61
N VAL A 119 -0.01 -8.82 0.48
CA VAL A 119 1.46 -8.83 0.37
C VAL A 119 1.99 -7.43 0.09
N TRP A 120 3.28 -7.20 0.33
CA TRP A 120 3.95 -5.94 -0.01
C TRP A 120 4.89 -6.11 -1.19
N THR A 121 4.67 -5.29 -2.23
CA THR A 121 5.49 -5.27 -3.45
C THR A 121 5.67 -3.83 -3.95
N TRP A 122 6.65 -3.62 -4.84
CA TRP A 122 6.77 -2.40 -5.63
C TRP A 122 5.60 -2.26 -6.61
N VAL A 123 4.80 -1.20 -6.48
CA VAL A 123 3.76 -0.88 -7.46
C VAL A 123 4.26 0.25 -8.38
N PRO A 124 4.47 -0.01 -9.69
CA PRO A 124 4.90 1.03 -10.64
C PRO A 124 3.82 2.10 -10.79
N TYR A 125 4.22 3.32 -11.13
CA TYR A 125 3.28 4.36 -11.54
C TYR A 125 2.75 4.07 -12.96
N VAL A 126 1.62 4.66 -13.33
CA VAL A 126 0.93 4.37 -14.60
C VAL A 126 1.75 4.77 -15.84
N GLU A 127 2.67 5.71 -15.66
CA GLU A 127 3.65 6.14 -16.66
C GLU A 127 4.66 5.04 -17.02
N ASN A 128 4.81 4.01 -16.17
CA ASN A 128 5.72 2.88 -16.35
C ASN A 128 7.19 3.27 -16.64
N ASP A 129 7.63 4.41 -16.09
CA ASP A 129 8.97 4.99 -16.28
C ASP A 129 10.02 4.49 -15.25
N GLY A 130 9.78 3.32 -14.66
CA GLY A 130 10.60 2.74 -13.59
C GLY A 130 10.40 3.37 -12.21
N ARG A 131 9.63 4.47 -12.09
CA ARG A 131 9.18 4.99 -10.80
C ARG A 131 7.95 4.23 -10.32
N GLY A 132 7.80 4.23 -9.01
CA GLY A 132 6.80 3.43 -8.31
C GLY A 132 6.86 3.72 -6.83
N LYS A 133 6.10 2.94 -6.07
CA LYS A 133 6.12 2.97 -4.60
C LYS A 133 5.73 1.61 -4.07
N ASP A 134 6.41 1.21 -3.02
CA ASP A 134 6.07 0.04 -2.21
C ASP A 134 4.66 0.17 -1.63
N ARG A 135 3.84 -0.87 -1.78
CA ARG A 135 2.43 -0.88 -1.36
C ARG A 135 1.96 -2.26 -0.91
N PRO A 136 0.95 -2.31 -0.01
CA PRO A 136 0.13 -3.50 0.16
C PRO A 136 -0.71 -3.76 -1.10
N VAL A 137 -0.76 -5.03 -1.50
CA VAL A 137 -1.54 -5.56 -2.63
C VAL A 137 -2.31 -6.78 -2.12
N LEU A 138 -3.64 -6.78 -2.28
CA LEU A 138 -4.44 -7.99 -2.07
C LEU A 138 -4.29 -8.87 -3.30
N ILE A 139 -3.79 -10.10 -3.10
CA ILE A 139 -3.75 -11.13 -4.13
C ILE A 139 -5.13 -11.77 -4.23
N ILE A 140 -5.61 -11.94 -5.46
CA ILE A 140 -6.99 -12.39 -5.76
C ILE A 140 -7.06 -13.67 -6.61
N ALA A 141 -6.01 -14.01 -7.35
CA ALA A 141 -6.00 -15.18 -8.23
C ALA A 141 -4.57 -15.60 -8.56
N ARG A 142 -4.39 -16.87 -8.97
CA ARG A 142 -3.13 -17.39 -9.51
C ARG A 142 -3.17 -17.45 -11.03
N LEU A 143 -2.00 -17.33 -11.67
CA LEU A 143 -1.79 -17.46 -13.11
C LEU A 143 -1.12 -18.81 -13.42
N ASP A 144 -1.29 -19.30 -14.64
CA ASP A 144 -0.79 -20.63 -15.08
C ASP A 144 0.72 -20.81 -14.96
N ASP A 145 1.48 -19.71 -14.94
CA ASP A 145 2.94 -19.67 -14.88
C ASP A 145 3.51 -19.44 -13.46
N GLY A 146 2.67 -19.58 -12.43
CA GLY A 146 3.06 -19.46 -11.02
C GLY A 146 3.06 -18.03 -10.47
N ALA A 147 2.95 -17.00 -11.32
CA ALA A 147 2.69 -15.65 -10.86
C ALA A 147 1.25 -15.50 -10.33
N THR A 148 0.96 -14.40 -9.64
CA THR A 148 -0.37 -14.10 -9.12
C THR A 148 -0.90 -12.74 -9.58
N ALA A 149 -2.20 -12.56 -9.45
CA ALA A 149 -2.93 -11.34 -9.78
C ALA A 149 -3.42 -10.66 -8.50
N GLY A 150 -3.32 -9.34 -8.43
CA GLY A 150 -3.77 -8.58 -7.25
C GLY A 150 -4.06 -7.10 -7.52
N CYS A 151 -4.68 -6.44 -6.55
CA CYS A 151 -4.98 -5.00 -6.59
C CYS A 151 -4.34 -4.29 -5.40
N TYR A 152 -3.73 -3.12 -5.62
CA TYR A 152 -3.12 -2.35 -4.53
C TYR A 152 -4.18 -1.76 -3.60
N LEU A 153 -3.82 -1.59 -2.33
CA LEU A 153 -4.64 -0.89 -1.36
C LEU A 153 -4.23 0.59 -1.23
N SER A 154 -5.15 1.38 -0.69
CA SER A 154 -5.02 2.80 -0.37
C SER A 154 -5.67 3.08 0.98
N THR A 155 -5.03 3.85 1.86
CA THR A 155 -5.68 4.34 3.10
C THR A 155 -6.56 5.58 2.86
N LYS A 156 -6.65 6.04 1.61
CA LYS A 156 -7.60 7.06 1.16
C LYS A 156 -8.77 6.40 0.47
N PHE A 157 -9.98 6.76 0.89
CA PHE A 157 -11.21 6.42 0.18
C PHE A 157 -11.31 7.17 -1.15
N HIS A 158 -11.65 6.44 -2.21
CA HIS A 158 -11.94 6.97 -3.55
C HIS A 158 -13.27 6.34 -4.02
N ARG A 159 -14.03 7.04 -4.87
CA ARG A 159 -15.27 6.49 -5.44
C ARG A 159 -14.95 5.24 -6.25
N GLY A 160 -15.64 4.13 -5.95
CA GLY A 160 -15.43 2.84 -6.62
C GLY A 160 -14.43 1.93 -5.90
N PHE A 161 -13.65 2.44 -4.95
CA PHE A 161 -12.79 1.59 -4.12
C PHE A 161 -13.62 0.87 -3.05
N VAL A 162 -13.21 -0.35 -2.70
CA VAL A 162 -13.92 -1.21 -1.73
C VAL A 162 -13.15 -1.22 -0.42
N SER A 163 -13.80 -0.97 0.72
CA SER A 163 -13.15 -1.13 2.02
C SER A 163 -12.77 -2.60 2.24
N VAL A 164 -11.51 -2.82 2.62
CA VAL A 164 -11.01 -4.11 3.11
C VAL A 164 -10.72 -4.06 4.62
N GLY A 165 -11.20 -3.02 5.32
CA GLY A 165 -11.02 -2.85 6.75
C GLY A 165 -9.58 -2.56 7.16
N THR A 166 -9.18 -3.06 8.32
CA THR A 166 -7.87 -2.89 8.95
C THR A 166 -7.16 -4.24 9.08
N GLY A 167 -5.84 -4.27 9.13
CA GLY A 167 -5.10 -5.51 9.35
C GLY A 167 -3.59 -5.33 9.39
N GLY A 168 -2.87 -6.43 9.65
CA GLY A 168 -1.43 -6.44 9.93
C GLY A 168 -0.51 -5.93 8.81
N TRP A 169 -1.06 -5.67 7.61
CA TRP A 169 -0.31 -5.01 6.54
C TRP A 169 0.07 -3.57 6.90
N ASP A 170 -0.79 -2.82 7.60
CA ASP A 170 -0.56 -1.42 8.00
C ASP A 170 -0.30 -1.29 9.51
N SER A 171 0.91 -0.87 9.89
CA SER A 171 1.31 -0.71 11.30
C SER A 171 0.57 0.42 12.03
N GLU A 172 -0.04 1.35 11.29
CA GLU A 172 -0.91 2.38 11.87
C GLU A 172 -2.36 1.89 12.08
N GLY A 173 -2.70 0.67 11.61
CA GLY A 173 -4.02 0.07 11.76
C GLY A 173 -5.14 0.84 11.06
N ARG A 174 -4.84 1.60 9.99
CA ARG A 174 -5.84 2.43 9.29
C ARG A 174 -6.72 1.59 8.39
N GLU A 175 -7.94 2.07 8.19
CA GLU A 175 -8.83 1.51 7.17
C GLU A 175 -8.16 1.62 5.79
N SER A 176 -8.19 0.51 5.06
CA SER A 176 -7.61 0.36 3.75
C SER A 176 -8.70 0.02 2.74
N PHE A 177 -8.54 0.53 1.53
CA PHE A 177 -9.48 0.39 0.43
C PHE A 177 -8.77 -0.22 -0.78
N LEU A 178 -9.31 -1.29 -1.34
CA LEU A 178 -8.85 -1.90 -2.58
C LEU A 178 -9.18 -1.01 -3.77
N SER A 179 -8.20 -0.81 -4.64
CA SER A 179 -8.33 -0.07 -5.90
C SER A 179 -8.63 -1.03 -7.06
N PRO A 180 -9.86 -1.09 -7.59
CA PRO A 180 -10.17 -1.94 -8.75
C PRO A 180 -9.62 -1.39 -10.07
N GLU A 181 -9.05 -0.18 -10.10
CA GLU A 181 -8.58 0.49 -11.32
C GLU A 181 -7.42 -0.23 -12.03
N ARG A 182 -6.68 -1.09 -11.32
CA ARG A 182 -5.50 -1.80 -11.85
C ARG A 182 -5.42 -3.21 -11.28
N LEU A 183 -5.42 -4.20 -12.17
CA LEU A 183 -4.95 -5.55 -11.90
C LEU A 183 -3.44 -5.64 -12.14
N LEU A 184 -2.70 -5.94 -11.09
CA LEU A 184 -1.26 -6.12 -11.09
C LEU A 184 -0.92 -7.61 -11.17
N ARG A 185 0.10 -7.94 -11.96
CA ARG A 185 0.85 -9.19 -11.85
C ARG A 185 1.91 -9.05 -10.77
N VAL A 186 1.93 -9.99 -9.84
CA VAL A 186 2.92 -10.12 -8.76
C VAL A 186 3.61 -11.48 -8.91
N THR A 187 4.87 -11.56 -8.52
CA THR A 187 5.67 -12.80 -8.50
C THR A 187 6.25 -13.00 -7.10
N ALA A 188 6.66 -14.22 -6.75
CA ALA A 188 7.33 -14.48 -5.48
C ALA A 188 8.62 -13.66 -5.33
N GLU A 189 9.43 -13.58 -6.39
CA GLU A 189 10.66 -12.76 -6.41
C GLU A 189 10.38 -11.25 -6.44
N GLY A 190 9.16 -10.87 -6.85
CA GLY A 190 8.66 -9.50 -6.81
C GLY A 190 8.16 -9.08 -5.43
N MET A 191 7.73 -10.03 -4.60
CA MET A 191 7.26 -9.77 -3.26
C MET A 191 8.42 -9.39 -2.33
N ARG A 192 8.22 -8.36 -1.50
CA ARG A 192 9.19 -7.97 -0.47
C ARG A 192 8.86 -8.58 0.90
N ARG A 193 7.57 -8.76 1.21
CA ARG A 193 7.09 -9.53 2.37
C ARG A 193 5.64 -9.95 2.18
N GLU A 194 5.28 -11.09 2.73
CA GLU A 194 3.91 -11.37 3.16
C GLU A 194 3.45 -10.31 4.17
N GLY A 195 2.13 -10.16 4.32
CA GLY A 195 1.54 -9.24 5.28
C GLY A 195 0.53 -9.91 6.19
N HIS A 196 -0.63 -10.28 5.64
CA HIS A 196 -1.74 -10.81 6.43
C HIS A 196 -2.79 -11.50 5.54
N VAL A 197 -3.38 -12.59 6.03
CA VAL A 197 -4.55 -13.23 5.41
C VAL A 197 -5.79 -12.35 5.64
N LEU A 198 -6.50 -11.99 4.57
CA LEU A 198 -7.75 -11.23 4.67
C LEU A 198 -8.90 -12.17 5.06
N ASP A 199 -9.90 -11.66 5.78
CA ASP A 199 -11.14 -12.41 6.02
C ASP A 199 -11.82 -12.81 4.69
N ARG A 200 -12.39 -14.01 4.64
CA ARG A 200 -12.99 -14.57 3.41
C ARG A 200 -14.14 -13.72 2.90
N GLU A 201 -15.04 -13.23 3.75
CA GLU A 201 -16.15 -12.42 3.27
C GLU A 201 -15.69 -11.06 2.76
N VAL A 202 -14.66 -10.47 3.40
CA VAL A 202 -14.05 -9.21 2.94
C VAL A 202 -13.40 -9.42 1.57
N PHE A 203 -12.68 -10.53 1.39
CA PHE A 203 -12.09 -10.93 0.11
C PHE A 203 -13.17 -11.09 -0.97
N GLU A 204 -14.20 -11.91 -0.74
CA GLU A 204 -15.26 -12.19 -1.70
C GLU A 204 -15.97 -10.89 -2.15
N ARG A 205 -16.28 -10.00 -1.20
CA ARG A 205 -16.87 -8.67 -1.52
C ARG A 205 -15.95 -7.81 -2.37
N ALA A 206 -14.65 -7.80 -2.10
CA ALA A 206 -13.67 -7.02 -2.85
C ALA A 206 -13.48 -7.59 -4.27
N VAL A 207 -13.25 -8.90 -4.38
CA VAL A 207 -13.12 -9.63 -5.65
C VAL A 207 -14.36 -9.47 -6.52
N ALA A 208 -15.57 -9.52 -5.95
CA ALA A 208 -16.81 -9.34 -6.70
C ALA A 208 -16.93 -7.98 -7.39
N VAL A 209 -16.23 -6.93 -6.91
CA VAL A 209 -16.16 -5.63 -7.60
C VAL A 209 -15.13 -5.66 -8.73
N VAL A 210 -13.96 -6.26 -8.51
CA VAL A 210 -12.91 -6.38 -9.54
C VAL A 210 -13.36 -7.29 -10.69
N SER A 211 -14.03 -8.41 -10.39
CA SER A 211 -14.63 -9.33 -11.38
C SER A 211 -15.64 -8.62 -12.29
N ARG A 212 -16.46 -7.70 -11.76
CA ARG A 212 -17.41 -6.91 -12.56
C ARG A 212 -16.74 -5.95 -13.54
N GLU A 213 -15.58 -5.42 -13.19
CA GLU A 213 -14.82 -4.48 -14.03
C GLU A 213 -14.08 -5.21 -15.17
N TYR A 214 -13.48 -6.37 -14.88
CA TYR A 214 -12.61 -7.10 -15.82
C TYR A 214 -13.26 -8.32 -16.49
N GLY A 215 -14.41 -8.79 -16.01
CA GLY A 215 -15.19 -9.88 -16.61
C GLY A 215 -14.66 -11.29 -16.32
N PHE A 216 -13.91 -11.48 -15.24
CA PHE A 216 -13.34 -12.78 -14.85
C PHE A 216 -14.21 -13.57 -13.86
N THR A 217 -13.92 -14.87 -13.72
CA THR A 217 -14.72 -15.81 -12.91
C THR A 217 -14.28 -15.90 -11.45
N VAL A 218 -15.23 -16.20 -10.55
CA VAL A 218 -15.02 -16.32 -9.09
C VAL A 218 -15.66 -17.60 -8.58
N SER A 219 -14.99 -18.34 -7.70
CA SER A 219 -15.43 -19.61 -7.10
C SER A 219 -15.39 -19.62 -5.58
#